data_AF-K7L004-F1
#
_entry.id   AF-K7L004-F1
#
_cell.length_a   1.000
_cell.length_b   1.000
_cell.length_c   1.000
_cell.angle_alpha   90.00
_cell.angle_beta   90.00
_cell.angle_gamma   90.00
#
_symmetry.space_group_name_H-M   'P 1'
#
loop_
_entity.id
_entity.type
_entity.pdbx_description
1 polymer ?
#
loop_
_entity_poly.entity_id
_entity_poly.type
_entity_poly.pdbx_seq_one_letter_code
_entity_poly.pdbx_strand_id
1 'polypeptide(L)'
;MLYLFTSSTAISLTQLKTMKVRCCNSIEEIVSKKGDESNGDEIIFQQLNCLKLKGLPNLRSFYKGNLSFPSLEELSVIHCNRMETVSRYCKNRQVVRCSISEVLRCYPIRK
;
A
#
# COMPACT_ATOMS: atom_id res chain seq x y z
N MET A 1 5.66 -14.82 -8.41
CA MET A 1 5.26 -14.47 -7.03
C MET A 1 4.14 -13.45 -7.11
N LEU A 2 2.96 -13.75 -6.60
CA LEU A 2 1.75 -12.91 -6.75
C LEU A 2 1.61 -11.85 -5.64
N TYR A 3 2.21 -12.10 -4.47
CA TYR A 3 2.18 -11.18 -3.33
C TYR A 3 3.54 -11.08 -2.67
N LEU A 4 3.81 -9.97 -1.96
CA LEU A 4 5.11 -9.73 -1.32
C LEU A 4 5.22 -10.43 0.04
N PHE A 5 4.17 -10.36 0.86
CA PHE A 5 4.11 -11.06 2.16
C PHE A 5 2.67 -11.38 2.56
N THR A 6 2.51 -12.28 3.53
CA THR A 6 1.20 -12.61 4.11
C THR A 6 0.78 -11.58 5.16
N SER A 7 -0.50 -11.56 5.53
CA SER A 7 -1.03 -10.78 6.65
C SER A 7 -0.28 -11.06 7.95
N SER A 8 -0.02 -12.33 8.29
CA SER A 8 0.80 -12.72 9.43
C SER A 8 2.19 -12.07 9.42
N THR A 9 2.90 -12.11 8.29
CA THR A 9 4.20 -11.42 8.17
C THR A 9 4.05 -9.90 8.28
N ALA A 10 3.00 -9.31 7.68
CA ALA A 10 2.76 -7.88 7.75
C ALA A 10 2.56 -7.38 9.19
N ILE A 11 1.88 -8.16 10.04
CA ILE A 11 1.70 -7.87 11.47
C ILE A 11 3.04 -7.85 12.21
N SER A 12 3.99 -8.71 11.82
CA SER A 12 5.35 -8.68 12.38
C SER A 12 6.19 -7.49 11.88
N LEU A 13 5.77 -6.80 10.82
CA LEU A 13 6.47 -5.67 10.20
C LEU A 13 5.97 -4.29 10.69
N THR A 14 5.32 -4.20 11.85
CA THR A 14 4.77 -2.94 12.40
C THR A 14 5.81 -1.85 12.65
N GLN A 15 7.07 -2.23 12.87
CA GLN A 15 8.20 -1.30 13.07
C GLN A 15 8.89 -0.88 11.76
N LEU A 16 8.40 -1.33 10.60
CA LEU A 16 9.01 -1.00 9.32
C LEU A 16 8.91 0.50 9.04
N LYS A 17 10.05 1.16 8.84
CA LYS A 17 10.11 2.62 8.55
C LYS A 17 10.01 2.98 7.08
N THR A 18 10.48 2.08 6.21
CA THR A 18 10.54 2.33 4.77
C THR A 18 10.23 1.07 4.01
N MET A 19 9.32 1.17 3.04
CA MET A 19 8.97 0.10 2.12
C MET A 19 9.14 0.60 0.69
N LYS A 20 9.95 -0.11 -0.10
CA LYS A 20 10.20 0.19 -1.51
C LYS A 20 10.04 -1.07 -2.33
N VAL A 21 9.05 -1.09 -3.22
CA VAL A 21 8.79 -2.22 -4.14
C VAL A 21 8.92 -1.69 -5.56
N ARG A 22 9.83 -2.27 -6.34
CA ARG A 22 10.22 -1.74 -7.64
C ARG A 22 10.33 -2.85 -8.69
N CYS A 23 9.80 -2.59 -9.88
CA CYS A 23 9.99 -3.42 -11.08
C CYS A 23 9.59 -4.89 -10.89
N CYS A 24 8.59 -5.18 -10.06
CA CYS A 24 8.07 -6.52 -9.86
C CYS A 24 6.83 -6.75 -10.72
N ASN A 25 7.03 -7.33 -11.91
CA ASN A 25 5.95 -7.52 -12.89
C ASN A 25 4.90 -8.54 -12.46
N SER A 26 5.22 -9.47 -11.57
CA SER A 26 4.27 -10.53 -11.15
C SER A 26 3.42 -10.17 -9.93
N ILE A 27 3.76 -9.10 -9.19
CA ILE A 27 3.05 -8.76 -7.95
C ILE A 27 1.69 -8.17 -8.30
N GLU A 28 0.63 -8.78 -7.77
CA GLU A 28 -0.76 -8.33 -7.88
C GLU A 28 -1.26 -7.66 -6.59
N GLU A 29 -0.73 -8.07 -5.43
CA GLU A 29 -1.06 -7.52 -4.11
C GLU A 29 0.22 -7.33 -3.28
N ILE A 30 0.34 -6.30 -2.44
CA ILE A 30 1.49 -6.19 -1.52
C ILE A 30 1.34 -7.19 -0.38
N VAL A 31 0.13 -7.27 0.19
CA VAL A 31 -0.20 -8.14 1.32
C VAL A 31 -1.29 -9.11 0.90
N SER A 32 -1.07 -10.41 1.12
CA SER A 32 -2.08 -11.46 0.86
C SER A 32 -2.67 -11.98 2.15
N LYS A 33 -4.00 -12.13 2.18
CA LYS A 33 -4.71 -12.87 3.23
C LYS A 33 -4.63 -14.36 2.87
N LYS A 34 -3.75 -15.12 3.54
CA LYS A 34 -3.61 -16.56 3.27
C LYS A 34 -4.50 -17.35 4.23
N GLY A 35 -5.40 -18.17 3.69
CA GLY A 35 -6.23 -19.11 4.46
C GLY A 35 -7.25 -18.44 5.41
N ASP A 36 -7.68 -19.20 6.42
CA ASP A 36 -8.51 -18.76 7.54
C ASP A 36 -7.69 -17.96 8.58
N GLU A 37 -6.74 -17.12 8.13
CA GLU A 37 -6.20 -16.08 8.99
C GLU A 37 -7.36 -15.11 9.31
N SER A 38 -8.10 -15.47 10.36
CA SER A 38 -9.30 -14.83 10.92
C SER A 38 -8.99 -13.51 11.60
N ASN A 39 -7.73 -13.08 11.61
CA ASN A 39 -7.34 -11.75 12.07
C ASN A 39 -7.70 -10.72 10.99
N GLY A 40 -9.01 -10.56 10.84
CA GLY A 40 -9.68 -9.65 9.93
C GLY A 40 -9.68 -8.20 10.39
N ASP A 41 -8.96 -7.81 11.43
CA ASP A 41 -9.23 -6.49 12.00
C ASP A 41 -8.55 -5.38 11.23
N GLU A 42 -7.22 -5.34 11.20
CA GLU A 42 -6.51 -4.23 10.59
C GLU A 42 -5.02 -4.53 10.56
N ILE A 43 -4.33 -4.15 9.49
CA ILE A 43 -2.87 -4.09 9.52
C ILE A 43 -2.47 -2.63 9.71
N ILE A 44 -1.71 -2.35 10.77
CA ILE A 44 -1.26 -1.00 11.09
C ILE A 44 0.26 -0.96 11.00
N PHE A 45 0.77 -0.26 9.99
CA PHE A 45 2.20 0.03 9.88
C PHE A 45 2.53 1.31 10.66
N GLN A 46 2.70 1.17 11.97
CA GLN A 46 2.80 2.33 12.87
C GLN A 46 3.97 3.26 12.55
N GLN A 47 5.14 2.71 12.22
CA GLN A 47 6.36 3.52 12.00
C GLN A 47 6.67 3.78 10.52
N LEU A 48 5.79 3.39 9.59
CA LEU A 48 6.09 3.49 8.16
C LEU A 48 5.96 4.92 7.67
N ASN A 49 7.11 5.56 7.48
CA ASN A 49 7.18 6.97 7.05
C ASN A 49 7.28 7.10 5.52
N CYS A 50 7.84 6.09 4.85
CA CYS A 50 8.11 6.15 3.41
C CYS A 50 7.63 4.87 2.71
N LEU A 51 6.66 5.02 1.80
CA LEU A 51 6.14 3.96 0.95
C LEU A 51 6.31 4.33 -0.53
N LYS A 52 7.11 3.55 -1.27
CA LYS A 52 7.36 3.76 -2.70
C LYS A 52 7.09 2.51 -3.51
N LEU A 53 6.13 2.60 -4.42
CA LEU A 53 5.74 1.58 -5.37
C LEU A 53 6.07 2.09 -6.78
N LYS A 54 6.95 1.41 -7.51
CA LYS A 54 7.37 1.86 -8.85
C LYS A 54 7.42 0.71 -9.85
N GLY A 55 6.75 0.87 -11.00
CA GLY A 55 6.81 -0.10 -12.09
C GLY A 55 6.24 -1.46 -11.68
N LEU A 56 5.02 -1.46 -11.14
CA LEU A 56 4.30 -2.65 -10.74
C LEU A 56 3.06 -2.79 -11.63
N PRO A 57 3.22 -3.25 -12.88
CA PRO A 57 2.16 -3.20 -13.89
C PRO A 57 0.96 -4.07 -13.55
N ASN A 58 1.13 -5.12 -12.74
CA ASN A 58 0.05 -6.03 -12.34
C ASN A 58 -0.53 -5.75 -10.95
N LEU A 59 0.01 -4.77 -10.21
CA LEU A 59 -0.47 -4.44 -8.87
C LEU A 59 -1.87 -3.84 -8.92
N ARG A 60 -2.85 -4.54 -8.31
CA ARG A 60 -4.26 -4.13 -8.27
C ARG A 60 -4.64 -3.50 -6.94
N SER A 61 -4.15 -4.09 -5.84
CA SER A 61 -4.46 -3.68 -4.48
C SER A 61 -3.20 -3.67 -3.62
N PHE A 62 -3.22 -2.94 -2.51
CA PHE A 62 -2.17 -3.10 -1.49
C PHE A 62 -2.49 -4.28 -0.57
N TYR A 63 -3.71 -4.29 -0.05
CA TYR A 63 -4.28 -5.32 0.81
C TYR A 63 -5.80 -5.29 0.65
N LYS A 64 -6.46 -6.46 0.61
CA LYS A 64 -7.92 -6.58 0.53
C LYS A 64 -8.64 -6.19 1.83
N GLY A 65 -7.96 -6.28 2.97
CA GLY A 65 -8.49 -5.84 4.26
C GLY A 65 -8.23 -4.37 4.56
N ASN A 66 -8.42 -4.01 5.83
CA ASN A 66 -8.10 -2.69 6.34
C ASN A 66 -6.60 -2.54 6.58
N LEU A 67 -6.07 -1.39 6.14
CA LEU A 67 -4.66 -1.07 6.22
C LEU A 67 -4.49 0.41 6.53
N SER A 68 -3.72 0.72 7.57
CA SER A 68 -3.44 2.08 7.99
C SER A 68 -1.94 2.34 8.15
N PHE A 69 -1.56 3.59 7.87
CA PHE A 69 -0.18 4.07 7.93
C PHE A 69 -0.16 5.40 8.69
N PRO A 70 -0.29 5.40 10.02
CA PRO A 70 -0.43 6.63 10.79
C PRO A 70 0.75 7.59 10.58
N SER A 71 2.00 7.11 10.57
CA SER A 71 3.18 7.98 10.41
C SER A 71 3.63 8.20 8.96
N LEU A 72 2.80 7.90 7.95
CA LEU A 72 3.22 7.98 6.55
C LEU A 72 3.34 9.43 6.08
N GLU A 73 4.57 9.85 5.79
CA GLU A 73 4.90 11.19 5.28
C GLU A 73 5.07 11.20 3.76
N GLU A 74 5.66 10.15 3.20
CA GLU A 74 5.95 10.04 1.77
C GLU A 74 5.28 8.81 1.17
N LEU A 75 4.35 9.05 0.24
CA LEU A 75 3.72 8.03 -0.59
C LEU A 75 4.01 8.31 -2.06
N SER A 76 4.67 7.36 -2.72
CA SER A 76 4.90 7.42 -4.16
C SER A 76 4.39 6.17 -4.85
N VAL A 77 3.49 6.35 -5.82
CA VAL A 77 2.98 5.26 -6.67
C VAL A 77 3.17 5.66 -8.13
N ILE A 78 4.17 5.08 -8.77
CA ILE A 78 4.62 5.46 -10.10
C ILE A 78 4.54 4.23 -11.03
N HIS A 79 3.90 4.37 -12.19
CA HIS A 79 3.73 3.30 -13.18
C HIS A 79 3.12 2.01 -12.58
N CYS A 80 2.10 2.15 -11.73
CA CYS A 80 1.31 1.04 -11.16
C CYS A 80 -0.12 1.11 -11.72
N ASN A 81 -0.25 0.85 -13.03
CA ASN A 81 -1.40 1.31 -13.82
C ASN A 81 -2.71 0.55 -13.55
N ARG A 82 -2.65 -0.62 -12.90
CA ARG A 82 -3.82 -1.44 -12.57
C ARG A 82 -4.35 -1.22 -11.16
N MET A 83 -3.74 -0.31 -10.39
CA MET A 83 -4.08 -0.14 -8.98
C MET A 83 -5.38 0.66 -8.84
N GLU A 84 -6.38 0.15 -8.12
CA GLU A 84 -7.72 0.74 -8.20
C GLU A 84 -7.95 1.91 -7.22
N THR A 85 -7.20 2.00 -6.11
CA THR A 85 -7.54 2.96 -5.03
C THR A 85 -6.33 3.40 -4.20
N VAL A 86 -5.39 4.12 -4.81
CA VAL A 86 -4.30 4.78 -4.06
C VAL A 86 -4.79 5.99 -3.26
N SER A 87 -5.86 6.64 -3.74
CA SER A 87 -6.40 7.88 -3.17
C SER A 87 -6.85 7.76 -1.72
N ARG A 88 -7.22 6.56 -1.24
CA ARG A 88 -7.58 6.33 0.17
C ARG A 88 -6.38 6.55 1.10
N TYR A 89 -5.17 6.24 0.64
CA TYR A 89 -3.95 6.38 1.44
C TYR A 89 -3.42 7.82 1.44
N CYS A 90 -3.54 8.54 0.32
CA CYS A 90 -3.15 9.96 0.26
C CYS A 90 -4.09 10.90 1.04
N LYS A 91 -5.23 10.42 1.54
CA LYS A 91 -6.15 11.20 2.39
C LYS A 91 -5.75 11.24 3.85
N ASN A 92 -4.75 10.48 4.27
CA ASN A 92 -4.19 10.66 5.60
C ASN A 92 -3.54 12.05 5.65
N ARG A 93 -4.03 12.94 6.54
CA ARG A 93 -3.56 14.33 6.70
C ARG A 93 -2.03 14.44 6.91
N GLN A 94 -1.39 13.33 7.26
CA GLN A 94 0.04 13.23 7.51
C GLN A 94 0.89 12.98 6.25
N VAL A 95 0.29 12.62 5.11
CA VAL A 95 1.03 12.42 3.85
C VAL A 95 1.41 13.78 3.26
N VAL A 96 2.61 14.25 3.62
CA VAL A 96 3.19 15.52 3.15
C VAL A 96 3.50 15.46 1.65
N ARG A 97 3.86 14.27 1.15
CA ARG A 97 4.23 14.08 -0.26
C ARG A 97 3.50 12.86 -0.84
N CYS A 98 2.45 13.13 -1.61
CA CYS A 98 1.77 12.14 -2.44
C CYS A 98 2.19 12.37 -3.90
N SER A 99 3.02 11.49 -4.46
CA SER A 99 3.44 11.55 -5.87
C SER A 99 2.87 10.36 -6.62
N ILE A 100 1.83 10.63 -7.40
CA ILE A 100 1.15 9.62 -8.19
C ILE A 100 1.32 9.93 -9.68
N SER A 101 1.72 8.94 -10.49
CA SER A 101 1.84 9.09 -11.95
C SER A 101 0.47 9.02 -12.66
N GLU A 102 0.38 9.66 -13.83
CA GLU A 102 -0.80 10.13 -14.60
C GLU A 102 -2.12 9.35 -14.57
N VAL A 103 -2.13 8.03 -14.38
CA VAL A 103 -3.37 7.23 -14.40
C VAL A 103 -4.13 7.19 -13.06
N LEU A 104 -3.45 7.43 -11.95
CA LEU A 104 -4.02 7.29 -10.61
C LEU A 104 -4.37 8.69 -10.05
N ARG A 105 -5.51 9.26 -10.45
CA ARG A 105 -5.93 10.58 -9.92
C ARG A 105 -6.30 10.48 -8.44
N CYS A 106 -5.68 11.31 -7.60
CA CYS A 106 -6.15 11.59 -6.25
C CYS A 106 -7.42 12.46 -6.32
N TYR A 107 -8.60 11.84 -6.35
CA TYR A 107 -9.85 12.58 -6.16
C TYR A 107 -10.12 12.79 -4.66
N PRO A 108 -10.15 14.03 -4.15
CA PRO A 108 -10.72 14.30 -2.84
C PRO A 108 -12.20 13.89 -2.85
N ILE A 109 -12.60 13.00 -1.93
CA ILE A 109 -14.03 12.71 -1.72
C ILE A 109 -14.55 13.92 -0.95
N ARG A 110 -15.41 14.73 -1.58
CA ARG A 110 -16.25 15.68 -0.84
C ARG A 110 -17.12 14.85 0.11
N LYS A 111 -16.90 15.03 1.42
CA LYS A 111 -17.97 14.79 2.38
C LYS A 111 -18.96 15.95 2.29
#